data_AF-A0A5D2HYA6-F1
#
_entry.id   AF-A0A5D2HYA6-F1
#
_cell.length_a   1.000
_cell.length_b   1.000
_cell.length_c   1.000
_cell.angle_alpha   90.00
_cell.angle_beta   90.00
_cell.angle_gamma   90.00
#
_symmetry.space_group_name_H-M   'P 1'
#
loop_
_entity.id
_entity.type
_entity.pdbx_description
1 polymer ?
#
loop_
_entity_poly.entity_id
_entity_poly.type
_entity_poly.pdbx_seq_one_letter_code
_entity_poly.pdbx_strand_id
1 'polypeptide(L)'
;MSQQQLRKPEEEEAIKYGDVFDVQGKLAEKPVAPKDAAMMQMAENALLGETKKGCAAAAMVSAAMKNEKAGFVGHEDVNVDSGVTVEETHLAGKRIITESIDNEVIGQYSQAAPLTSGPYSSCEQSEEEGGGGPITIGEALEATALTAGNKPVEWSDAAAIQAAEVRATGRTSIMPGGVAAAAQSAATLNARASREEEKTKLCDVLSNATERLGSDKAATRRDAEGVAVAELRNDPTLTTHPAGVSASVTAAARLNDQISK
;
A
#
# COMPACT_ATOMS: atom_id res chain seq x y z
N MET A 1 8.04 57.11 30.29
CA MET A 1 8.39 55.73 30.73
C MET A 1 7.09 54.94 30.80
N SER A 2 6.62 54.43 29.65
CA SER A 2 5.38 53.64 29.60
C SER A 2 5.68 52.25 30.14
N GLN A 3 5.10 51.95 31.31
CA GLN A 3 5.03 50.61 31.86
C GLN A 3 4.28 49.74 30.85
N GLN A 4 4.96 48.75 30.30
CA GLN A 4 4.33 47.68 29.53
C GLN A 4 3.37 46.95 30.46
N GLN A 5 2.09 47.04 30.15
CA GLN A 5 1.03 46.28 30.80
C GLN A 5 1.38 44.79 30.74
N LEU A 6 1.53 44.18 31.91
CA LEU A 6 1.43 42.74 32.11
C LEU A 6 0.07 42.31 31.51
N ARG A 7 0.10 41.65 30.35
CA ARG A 7 -1.08 40.98 29.80
C ARG A 7 -1.47 39.89 30.80
N LYS A 8 -2.77 39.83 31.14
CA LYS A 8 -3.38 38.84 32.03
C LYS A 8 -2.88 37.41 31.70
N PRO A 9 -2.71 36.52 32.70
CA PRO A 9 -2.56 35.11 32.42
C PRO A 9 -3.83 34.66 31.70
N GLU A 10 -3.70 34.26 30.44
CA GLU A 10 -4.65 33.33 29.84
C GLU A 10 -4.68 32.13 30.81
N GLU A 11 -5.87 31.66 31.16
CA GLU A 11 -6.01 30.42 31.95
C GLU A 11 -5.27 29.35 31.15
N GLU A 12 -4.04 29.02 31.55
CA GLU A 12 -3.22 28.02 30.87
C GLU A 12 -3.94 26.69 31.13
N GLU A 13 -4.80 26.28 30.21
CA GLU A 13 -5.36 24.94 30.22
C GLU A 13 -4.32 23.97 29.66
N ALA A 14 -4.33 22.75 30.16
CA ALA A 14 -3.49 21.70 29.59
C ALA A 14 -3.84 21.50 28.11
N ILE A 15 -2.84 21.45 27.25
CA ILE A 15 -3.02 21.17 25.82
C ILE A 15 -3.46 19.71 25.68
N LYS A 16 -4.66 19.51 25.12
CA LYS A 16 -5.29 18.20 24.97
C LYS A 16 -5.05 17.63 23.59
N TYR A 17 -5.33 16.35 23.41
CA TYR A 17 -5.23 15.72 22.09
C TYR A 17 -6.14 16.39 21.05
N GLY A 18 -7.33 16.87 21.44
CA GLY A 18 -8.25 17.58 20.56
C GLY A 18 -7.76 18.98 20.11
N ASP A 19 -6.77 19.54 20.82
CA ASP A 19 -6.15 20.82 20.43
C ASP A 19 -5.00 20.61 19.41
N VAL A 20 -4.46 19.39 19.36
CA VAL A 20 -3.32 19.02 18.51
C VAL A 20 -3.78 18.27 17.25
N PHE A 21 -4.84 17.46 17.37
CA PHE A 21 -5.39 16.60 16.33
C PHE A 21 -6.91 16.76 16.23
N ASP A 22 -7.46 16.52 15.05
CA ASP A 22 -8.92 16.53 14.81
C ASP A 22 -9.54 15.20 15.30
N VAL A 23 -9.52 14.99 16.62
CA VAL A 23 -10.02 13.79 17.32
C VAL A 23 -11.22 14.14 18.19
N GLN A 24 -12.12 13.19 18.42
CA GLN A 24 -13.36 13.40 19.16
C GLN A 24 -13.53 12.39 20.30
N GLY A 25 -14.28 12.77 21.33
CA GLY A 25 -14.59 11.88 22.45
C GLY A 25 -13.49 11.86 23.52
N LYS A 26 -13.31 10.72 24.19
CA LYS A 26 -12.53 10.64 25.44
C LYS A 26 -11.05 10.96 25.26
N LEU A 27 -10.49 10.71 24.08
CA LEU A 27 -9.10 11.04 23.79
C LEU A 27 -8.91 12.56 23.69
N ALA A 28 -9.84 13.27 23.05
CA ALA A 28 -9.80 14.71 22.83
C ALA A 28 -9.74 15.52 24.14
N GLU A 29 -10.29 15.00 25.24
CA GLU A 29 -10.33 15.65 26.54
C GLU A 29 -9.05 15.41 27.38
N LYS A 30 -8.21 14.46 27.00
CA LYS A 30 -7.00 14.07 27.74
C LYS A 30 -5.83 15.01 27.41
N PRO A 31 -5.06 15.47 28.42
CA PRO A 31 -3.82 16.21 28.17
C PRO A 31 -2.77 15.31 27.53
N VAL A 32 -1.97 15.88 26.62
CA VAL A 32 -0.85 15.20 25.98
C VAL A 32 0.29 15.02 26.99
N ALA A 33 0.69 13.78 27.25
CA ALA A 33 1.75 13.45 28.21
C ALA A 33 3.11 13.17 27.52
N PRO A 34 4.25 13.39 28.21
CA PRO A 34 5.58 13.15 27.65
C PRO A 34 5.82 11.72 27.18
N LYS A 35 5.33 10.71 27.93
CA LYS A 35 5.47 9.31 27.51
C LYS A 35 4.64 8.99 26.28
N ASP A 36 3.45 9.53 26.16
CA ASP A 36 2.62 9.33 24.97
C ASP A 36 3.31 9.90 23.72
N ALA A 37 3.91 11.09 23.86
CA ALA A 37 4.72 11.71 22.81
C ALA A 37 5.96 10.89 22.46
N ALA A 38 6.63 10.32 23.45
CA ALA A 38 7.77 9.43 23.23
C ALA A 38 7.37 8.12 22.54
N MET A 39 6.21 7.54 22.91
CA MET A 39 5.67 6.34 22.24
C MET A 39 5.33 6.61 20.78
N MET A 40 4.69 7.76 20.47
CA MET A 40 4.45 8.18 19.08
C MET A 40 5.76 8.38 18.32
N GLN A 41 6.75 9.02 18.95
CA GLN A 41 8.06 9.19 18.33
C GLN A 41 8.75 7.86 18.04
N MET A 42 8.65 6.89 18.93
CA MET A 42 9.18 5.54 18.72
C MET A 42 8.47 4.82 17.59
N ALA A 43 7.13 4.92 17.53
CA ALA A 43 6.34 4.30 16.47
C ALA A 43 6.62 4.94 15.10
N GLU A 44 6.73 6.27 15.03
CA GLU A 44 7.17 6.97 13.80
C GLU A 44 8.58 6.56 13.41
N ASN A 45 9.55 6.55 14.34
CA ASN A 45 10.93 6.18 14.04
C ASN A 45 11.05 4.73 13.55
N ALA A 46 10.27 3.81 14.12
CA ALA A 46 10.26 2.41 13.70
C ALA A 46 9.78 2.23 12.25
N LEU A 47 8.91 3.12 11.77
CA LEU A 47 8.28 3.01 10.46
C LEU A 47 8.92 3.93 9.39
N LEU A 48 9.41 5.11 9.77
CA LEU A 48 9.93 6.14 8.86
C LEU A 48 11.46 6.27 8.88
N GLY A 49 12.15 5.65 9.83
CA GLY A 49 13.62 5.65 9.95
C GLY A 49 14.24 6.97 10.40
N GLU A 50 13.64 8.12 10.07
CA GLU A 50 14.01 9.45 10.57
C GLU A 50 12.75 10.23 10.98
N THR A 51 12.84 10.98 12.09
CA THR A 51 11.81 11.93 12.50
C THR A 51 11.75 13.09 11.50
N LYS A 52 10.76 13.08 10.61
CA LYS A 52 10.51 14.23 9.74
C LYS A 52 9.94 15.38 10.58
N LYS A 53 10.56 16.57 10.47
CA LYS A 53 10.03 17.81 11.05
C LYS A 53 8.67 18.12 10.42
N GLY A 54 7.58 17.76 11.11
CA GLY A 54 6.20 17.99 10.65
C GLY A 54 5.21 16.83 10.91
N CYS A 55 5.64 15.71 11.50
CA CYS A 55 4.77 14.58 11.84
C CYS A 55 4.11 14.71 13.23
N ALA A 56 3.11 13.86 13.52
CA ALA A 56 2.31 13.91 14.75
C ALA A 56 3.14 13.87 16.04
N ALA A 57 4.23 13.11 16.06
CA ALA A 57 5.14 13.05 17.21
C ALA A 57 5.72 14.41 17.56
N ALA A 58 6.09 15.23 16.56
CA ALA A 58 6.66 16.55 16.82
C ALA A 58 5.62 17.50 17.46
N ALA A 59 4.36 17.40 17.03
CA ALA A 59 3.26 18.16 17.61
C ALA A 59 2.97 17.70 19.06
N MET A 60 2.95 16.39 19.31
CA MET A 60 2.78 15.82 20.65
C MET A 60 3.92 16.19 21.60
N VAL A 61 5.18 16.12 21.15
CA VAL A 61 6.35 16.49 21.95
C VAL A 61 6.29 17.97 22.34
N SER A 62 5.87 18.85 21.43
CA SER A 62 5.70 20.27 21.74
C SER A 62 4.57 20.51 22.75
N ALA A 63 3.46 19.79 22.65
CA ALA A 63 2.33 19.89 23.57
C ALA A 63 2.71 19.35 24.96
N ALA A 64 3.32 18.17 25.02
CA ALA A 64 3.79 17.55 26.24
C ALA A 64 4.82 18.40 27.00
N MET A 65 5.81 18.98 26.30
CA MET A 65 6.79 19.87 26.95
C MET A 65 6.15 21.11 27.58
N LYS A 66 5.09 21.66 26.95
CA LYS A 66 4.36 22.79 27.52
C LYS A 66 3.54 22.35 28.74
N ASN A 67 2.86 21.20 28.65
CA ASN A 67 2.08 20.64 29.75
C ASN A 67 2.97 20.29 30.95
N GLU A 68 4.14 19.70 30.73
CA GLU A 68 5.12 19.37 31.77
C GLU A 68 5.67 20.64 32.43
N LYS A 69 6.04 21.65 31.62
CA LYS A 69 6.56 22.92 32.13
C LYS A 69 5.54 23.70 32.94
N ALA A 70 4.26 23.61 32.58
CA ALA A 70 3.15 24.21 33.31
C ALA A 70 2.65 23.34 34.49
N GLY A 71 3.17 22.11 34.64
CA GLY A 71 2.85 21.20 35.74
C GLY A 71 1.53 20.46 35.61
N PHE A 72 0.93 20.40 34.40
CA PHE A 72 -0.32 19.68 34.15
C PHE A 72 -0.14 18.17 34.01
N VAL A 73 1.08 17.72 33.67
CA VAL A 73 1.46 16.31 33.55
C VAL A 73 2.89 16.12 34.08
N GLY A 74 3.15 14.98 34.70
CA GLY A 74 4.47 14.54 35.09
C GLY A 74 5.22 13.85 33.95
N HIS A 75 6.55 13.80 34.06
CA HIS A 75 7.42 13.10 33.10
C HIS A 75 7.05 11.62 32.92
N GLU A 76 6.49 11.02 33.97
CA GLU A 76 6.15 9.60 34.03
C GLU A 76 4.68 9.30 33.71
N ASP A 77 3.87 10.32 33.45
CA ASP A 77 2.43 10.15 33.21
C ASP A 77 2.20 9.54 31.82
N VAL A 78 1.31 8.55 31.78
CA VAL A 78 0.80 7.91 30.56
C VAL A 78 -0.70 8.12 30.55
N ASN A 79 -1.23 8.69 29.47
CA ASN A 79 -2.65 9.00 29.40
C ASN A 79 -3.39 8.17 28.34
N VAL A 80 -2.66 7.41 27.52
CA VAL A 80 -3.18 6.48 26.51
C VAL A 80 -3.14 5.06 27.07
N ASP A 81 -4.28 4.36 27.08
CA ASP A 81 -4.42 3.05 27.77
C ASP A 81 -4.06 1.87 26.86
N SER A 82 -4.30 2.00 25.55
CA SER A 82 -4.17 0.94 24.55
C SER A 82 -2.96 1.12 23.62
N GLY A 83 -2.18 2.19 23.82
CA GLY A 83 -0.94 2.46 23.11
C GLY A 83 -1.11 3.26 21.83
N VAL A 84 0.04 3.57 21.22
CA VAL A 84 0.16 4.36 19.99
C VAL A 84 0.53 3.44 18.83
N THR A 85 -0.20 3.52 17.73
CA THR A 85 0.03 2.68 16.55
C THR A 85 0.17 3.55 15.31
N VAL A 86 1.26 3.35 14.57
CA VAL A 86 1.50 3.96 13.27
C VAL A 86 1.52 2.85 12.23
N GLU A 87 0.51 2.82 11.39
CA GLU A 87 0.34 1.79 10.36
C GLU A 87 0.62 2.36 8.97
N GLU A 88 1.29 1.56 8.15
CA GLU A 88 1.56 1.87 6.76
C GLU A 88 0.64 1.07 5.86
N THR A 89 -0.24 1.75 5.13
CA THR A 89 -1.05 1.14 4.09
C THR A 89 -0.50 1.51 2.72
N HIS A 90 -0.07 0.51 1.97
CA HIS A 90 0.43 0.69 0.60
C HIS A 90 -0.74 0.67 -0.37
N LEU A 91 -1.01 1.79 -1.05
CA LEU A 91 -2.03 1.90 -2.09
C LEU A 91 -1.38 2.38 -3.39
N ALA A 92 -1.30 1.53 -4.42
CA ALA A 92 -0.99 1.88 -5.81
C ALA A 92 -0.02 3.07 -6.00
N GLY A 93 1.23 2.94 -5.52
CA GLY A 93 2.28 3.95 -5.66
C GLY A 93 2.25 5.09 -4.61
N LYS A 94 1.35 5.01 -3.64
CA LYS A 94 1.25 5.93 -2.50
C LYS A 94 1.36 5.15 -1.21
N ARG A 95 2.20 5.66 -0.33
CA ARG A 95 2.28 5.22 1.05
C ARG A 95 1.31 6.06 1.85
N ILE A 96 0.27 5.44 2.39
CA ILE A 96 -0.60 6.07 3.37
C ILE A 96 -0.07 5.71 4.74
N ILE A 97 0.27 6.72 5.53
CA ILE A 97 0.62 6.54 6.92
C ILE A 97 -0.61 6.93 7.73
N THR A 98 -1.11 5.99 8.51
CA THR A 98 -2.23 6.15 9.42
C THR A 98 -1.67 6.13 10.84
N GLU A 99 -1.72 7.28 11.50
CA GLU A 99 -1.32 7.42 12.89
C GLU A 99 -2.59 7.32 13.75
N SER A 100 -2.54 6.48 14.78
CA SER A 100 -3.67 6.24 15.66
C SER A 100 -3.24 6.11 17.13
N ILE A 101 -4.14 6.54 18.01
CA ILE A 101 -3.98 6.47 19.47
C ILE A 101 -5.26 5.85 20.02
N ASP A 102 -5.16 4.81 20.85
CA ASP A 102 -6.33 4.11 21.40
C ASP A 102 -7.34 3.66 20.31
N ASN A 103 -6.84 3.26 19.13
CA ASN A 103 -7.60 2.91 17.92
C ASN A 103 -8.37 4.05 17.26
N GLU A 104 -8.14 5.30 17.67
CA GLU A 104 -8.67 6.49 17.03
C GLU A 104 -7.62 7.07 16.07
N VAL A 105 -8.01 7.28 14.81
CA VAL A 105 -7.11 7.83 13.78
C VAL A 105 -6.94 9.32 14.02
N ILE A 106 -5.71 9.72 14.36
CA ILE A 106 -5.38 11.12 14.67
C ILE A 106 -4.82 11.87 13.45
N GLY A 107 -4.37 11.12 12.45
CA GLY A 107 -3.73 11.66 11.27
C GLY A 107 -3.62 10.61 10.19
N GLN A 108 -3.94 11.01 8.96
CA GLN A 108 -3.71 10.20 7.78
C GLN A 108 -3.06 11.08 6.72
N TYR A 109 -1.83 10.75 6.32
CA TYR A 109 -1.17 11.48 5.24
C TYR A 109 -0.67 10.54 4.15
N SER A 110 -0.98 10.92 2.92
CA SER A 110 -0.49 10.25 1.73
C SER A 110 0.85 10.84 1.33
N GLN A 111 1.91 10.05 1.42
CA GLN A 111 3.21 10.38 0.86
C GLN A 111 3.41 9.61 -0.45
N ALA A 112 3.93 10.27 -1.49
CA ALA A 112 4.50 9.55 -2.62
C ALA A 112 5.65 8.70 -2.07
N ALA A 113 5.58 7.38 -2.25
CA ALA A 113 6.53 6.46 -1.62
C ALA A 113 7.97 6.91 -1.92
N PRO A 114 8.81 7.20 -0.90
CA PRO A 114 10.22 7.48 -1.13
C PRO A 114 10.87 6.22 -1.71
N LEU A 115 11.48 6.37 -2.88
CA LEU A 115 12.42 5.38 -3.41
C LEU A 115 13.68 5.42 -2.53
N THR A 116 13.70 4.66 -1.43
CA THR A 116 14.92 4.53 -0.62
C THR A 116 15.18 3.07 -0.29
N SER A 117 16.14 2.53 -1.03
CA SER A 117 17.01 1.41 -0.69
C SER A 117 17.47 1.41 0.78
N GLY A 118 17.25 0.31 1.50
CA GLY A 118 17.82 0.06 2.83
C GLY A 118 17.54 -1.36 3.34
N PRO A 119 18.42 -1.97 4.15
CA PRO A 119 18.82 -3.38 3.99
C PRO A 119 18.13 -4.39 4.93
N TYR A 120 17.81 -5.55 4.35
CA TYR A 120 17.78 -6.92 4.90
C TYR A 120 17.62 -7.16 6.41
N SER A 121 16.56 -7.90 6.75
CA SER A 121 16.60 -9.31 7.26
C SER A 121 15.25 -9.61 7.92
N SER A 122 14.59 -10.74 7.78
CA SER A 122 14.86 -12.09 7.24
C SER A 122 13.48 -12.78 7.24
N CYS A 123 13.07 -13.63 6.30
CA CYS A 123 13.71 -14.88 5.93
C CYS A 123 13.16 -15.36 4.57
N GLU A 124 14.08 -15.40 3.59
CA GLU A 124 14.32 -16.51 2.67
C GLU A 124 13.10 -17.17 2.01
N GLN A 125 12.81 -16.76 0.77
CA GLN A 125 13.20 -17.58 -0.39
C GLN A 125 13.09 -16.81 -1.70
N SER A 126 14.14 -16.92 -2.51
CA SER A 126 14.33 -16.42 -3.90
C SER A 126 14.44 -14.91 -4.07
N GLU A 127 15.64 -14.43 -3.73
CA GLU A 127 16.26 -13.26 -4.35
C GLU A 127 16.39 -13.48 -5.86
N GLU A 128 15.65 -12.71 -6.66
CA GLU A 128 16.16 -12.01 -7.84
C GLU A 128 15.26 -10.78 -8.10
N GLU A 129 15.86 -9.58 -8.01
CA GLU A 129 15.38 -8.26 -8.47
C GLU A 129 14.39 -7.42 -7.62
N GLY A 130 14.58 -7.35 -6.32
CA GLY A 130 14.15 -6.19 -5.51
C GLY A 130 15.15 -5.03 -5.57
N GLY A 131 15.22 -4.25 -6.66
CA GLY A 131 16.04 -3.03 -6.66
C GLY A 131 16.18 -2.31 -8.00
N GLY A 132 15.28 -1.38 -8.33
CA GLY A 132 15.44 -0.47 -9.47
C GLY A 132 15.42 -1.12 -10.86
N GLY A 133 14.98 -2.38 -10.94
CA GLY A 133 14.77 -3.10 -12.19
C GLY A 133 13.45 -2.71 -12.87
N PRO A 134 13.32 -2.97 -14.17
CA PRO A 134 12.06 -2.80 -14.88
C PRO A 134 11.00 -3.79 -14.34
N ILE A 135 9.79 -3.29 -14.10
CA ILE A 135 8.64 -4.08 -13.66
C ILE A 135 8.41 -5.25 -14.61
N THR A 136 8.31 -6.45 -14.10
CA THR A 136 8.15 -7.67 -14.90
C THR A 136 6.68 -7.94 -15.26
N ILE A 137 6.44 -8.91 -16.13
CA ILE A 137 5.08 -9.28 -16.53
C ILE A 137 4.36 -10.03 -15.40
N GLY A 138 5.06 -10.87 -14.62
CA GLY A 138 4.54 -11.53 -13.44
C GLY A 138 4.14 -10.57 -12.33
N GLU A 139 4.95 -9.56 -12.06
CA GLU A 139 4.62 -8.50 -11.10
C GLU A 139 3.36 -7.73 -11.54
N ALA A 140 3.23 -7.45 -12.84
CA ALA A 140 2.03 -6.81 -13.39
C ALA A 140 0.77 -7.70 -13.24
N LEU A 141 0.92 -9.02 -13.34
CA LEU A 141 -0.16 -9.97 -13.10
C LEU A 141 -0.57 -10.02 -11.63
N GLU A 142 0.40 -10.04 -10.71
CA GLU A 142 0.14 -9.96 -9.27
C GLU A 142 -0.53 -8.64 -8.88
N ALA A 143 -0.11 -7.51 -9.48
CA ALA A 143 -0.80 -6.23 -9.29
C ALA A 143 -2.27 -6.27 -9.80
N THR A 144 -2.56 -7.09 -10.81
CA THR A 144 -3.93 -7.32 -11.28
C THR A 144 -4.75 -8.08 -10.23
N ALA A 145 -4.14 -9.02 -9.50
CA ALA A 145 -4.77 -9.70 -8.37
C ALA A 145 -5.24 -8.71 -7.28
N LEU A 146 -4.52 -7.59 -7.09
CA LEU A 146 -4.89 -6.59 -6.09
C LEU A 146 -5.98 -5.62 -6.58
N THR A 147 -5.96 -5.29 -7.88
CA THR A 147 -6.85 -4.27 -8.45
C THR A 147 -8.18 -4.82 -8.98
N ALA A 148 -8.15 -6.02 -9.56
CA ALA A 148 -9.32 -6.71 -10.10
C ALA A 148 -9.48 -8.14 -9.55
N GLY A 149 -8.83 -8.45 -8.43
CA GLY A 149 -8.86 -9.76 -7.79
C GLY A 149 -10.24 -10.31 -7.50
N ASN A 150 -11.21 -9.44 -7.19
CA ASN A 150 -12.58 -9.84 -6.88
C ASN A 150 -13.39 -10.31 -8.09
N LYS A 151 -12.90 -10.07 -9.32
CA LYS A 151 -13.58 -10.46 -10.55
C LYS A 151 -13.46 -11.98 -10.75
N PRO A 152 -14.54 -12.68 -11.16
CA PRO A 152 -14.42 -14.05 -11.62
C PRO A 152 -13.53 -14.10 -12.87
N VAL A 153 -12.74 -15.16 -13.00
CA VAL A 153 -11.92 -15.38 -14.20
C VAL A 153 -12.80 -15.68 -15.41
N GLU A 154 -12.64 -14.90 -16.47
CA GLU A 154 -13.34 -15.08 -17.75
C GLU A 154 -12.39 -15.64 -18.83
N TRP A 155 -12.97 -16.04 -19.98
CA TRP A 155 -12.20 -16.55 -21.11
C TRP A 155 -11.26 -15.47 -21.69
N SER A 156 -11.70 -14.20 -21.74
CA SER A 156 -10.88 -13.06 -22.16
C SER A 156 -9.66 -12.88 -21.25
N ASP A 157 -9.86 -12.95 -19.93
CA ASP A 157 -8.76 -12.88 -18.95
C ASP A 157 -7.80 -14.05 -19.12
N ALA A 158 -8.30 -15.28 -19.27
CA ALA A 158 -7.46 -16.45 -19.46
C ALA A 158 -6.59 -16.34 -20.73
N ALA A 159 -7.12 -15.76 -21.81
CA ALA A 159 -6.36 -15.48 -23.03
C ALA A 159 -5.30 -14.38 -22.81
N ALA A 160 -5.63 -13.33 -22.05
CA ALA A 160 -4.71 -12.26 -21.69
C ALA A 160 -3.54 -12.80 -20.83
N ILE A 161 -3.85 -13.62 -19.82
CA ILE A 161 -2.87 -14.25 -18.92
C ILE A 161 -1.98 -15.22 -19.70
N GLN A 162 -2.54 -16.00 -20.62
CA GLN A 162 -1.76 -16.86 -21.51
C GLN A 162 -0.80 -16.05 -22.38
N ALA A 163 -1.29 -14.97 -22.98
CA ALA A 163 -0.48 -14.08 -23.79
C ALA A 163 0.65 -13.45 -22.96
N ALA A 164 0.39 -13.11 -21.70
CA ALA A 164 1.37 -12.60 -20.75
C ALA A 164 2.43 -13.66 -20.40
N GLU A 165 2.02 -14.89 -20.05
CA GLU A 165 2.93 -16.00 -19.71
C GLU A 165 3.89 -16.36 -20.86
N VAL A 166 3.37 -16.44 -22.10
CA VAL A 166 4.18 -16.70 -23.31
C VAL A 166 5.22 -15.60 -23.51
N ARG A 167 4.85 -14.36 -23.23
CA ARG A 167 5.73 -13.20 -23.39
C ARG A 167 6.77 -13.13 -22.29
N ALA A 168 6.36 -13.39 -21.05
CA ALA A 168 7.22 -13.44 -19.87
C ALA A 168 8.34 -14.46 -20.09
N THR A 169 7.95 -15.72 -20.32
CA THR A 169 8.88 -16.86 -20.40
C THR A 169 9.59 -16.99 -21.75
N GLY A 170 9.12 -16.29 -22.79
CA GLY A 170 9.59 -16.45 -24.16
C GLY A 170 9.27 -17.82 -24.79
N ARG A 171 8.49 -18.67 -24.10
CA ARG A 171 8.09 -20.00 -24.56
C ARG A 171 6.76 -19.91 -25.30
N THR A 172 6.69 -20.49 -26.50
CA THR A 172 5.46 -20.50 -27.32
C THR A 172 4.40 -21.50 -26.84
N SER A 173 4.72 -22.33 -25.84
CA SER A 173 3.83 -23.34 -25.28
C SER A 173 3.45 -22.98 -23.84
N ILE A 174 2.17 -23.13 -23.51
CA ILE A 174 1.66 -23.01 -22.13
C ILE A 174 2.42 -23.98 -21.23
N MET A 175 2.91 -23.50 -20.08
CA MET A 175 3.55 -24.39 -19.12
C MET A 175 2.48 -25.25 -18.42
N PRO A 176 2.61 -26.59 -18.41
CA PRO A 176 1.76 -27.44 -17.60
C PRO A 176 1.90 -27.05 -16.12
N GLY A 177 0.80 -26.62 -15.49
CA GLY A 177 0.80 -26.12 -14.11
C GLY A 177 1.19 -24.65 -13.94
N GLY A 178 1.37 -23.91 -15.04
CA GLY A 178 1.60 -22.46 -15.04
C GLY A 178 0.33 -21.64 -14.73
N VAL A 179 0.50 -20.32 -14.68
CA VAL A 179 -0.57 -19.36 -14.38
C VAL A 179 -1.66 -19.39 -15.45
N ALA A 180 -1.27 -19.51 -16.71
CA ALA A 180 -2.19 -19.58 -17.84
C ALA A 180 -3.04 -20.87 -17.82
N ALA A 181 -2.45 -22.00 -17.44
CA ALA A 181 -3.19 -23.26 -17.30
C ALA A 181 -4.22 -23.18 -16.17
N ALA A 182 -3.86 -22.57 -15.04
CA ALA A 182 -4.78 -22.32 -13.94
C ALA A 182 -5.92 -21.38 -14.35
N ALA A 183 -5.61 -20.30 -15.09
CA ALA A 183 -6.61 -19.36 -15.60
C ALA A 183 -7.61 -20.04 -16.57
N GLN A 184 -7.13 -20.88 -17.48
CA GLN A 184 -8.01 -21.61 -18.41
C GLN A 184 -8.93 -22.61 -17.70
N SER A 185 -8.40 -23.31 -16.69
CA SER A 185 -9.19 -24.21 -15.85
C SER A 185 -10.27 -23.43 -15.10
N ALA A 186 -9.89 -22.32 -14.46
CA ALA A 186 -10.79 -21.41 -13.76
C ALA A 186 -11.90 -20.87 -14.69
N ALA A 187 -11.55 -20.35 -15.87
CA ALA A 187 -12.53 -19.87 -16.85
C ALA A 187 -13.51 -20.96 -17.30
N THR A 188 -13.02 -22.19 -17.52
CA THR A 188 -13.86 -23.33 -17.91
C THR A 188 -14.84 -23.74 -16.81
N LEU A 189 -14.38 -23.75 -15.55
CA LEU A 189 -15.22 -24.05 -14.39
C LEU A 189 -16.23 -22.94 -14.13
N ASN A 190 -15.79 -21.68 -14.17
CA ASN A 190 -16.64 -20.50 -13.98
C ASN A 190 -17.74 -20.39 -15.02
N ALA A 191 -17.47 -20.79 -16.27
CA ALA A 191 -18.46 -20.81 -17.34
C ALA A 191 -19.57 -21.86 -17.10
N ARG A 192 -19.31 -22.88 -16.27
CA ARG A 192 -20.29 -23.91 -15.88
C ARG A 192 -20.94 -23.62 -14.53
N ALA A 193 -20.29 -22.83 -13.69
CA ALA A 193 -20.80 -22.41 -12.39
C ALA A 193 -21.98 -21.44 -12.55
N SER A 194 -23.10 -21.76 -11.92
CA SER A 194 -24.31 -20.92 -11.95
C SER A 194 -24.33 -19.86 -10.84
N ARG A 195 -23.49 -20.03 -9.81
CA ARG A 195 -23.38 -19.16 -8.63
C ARG A 195 -22.08 -18.38 -8.67
N GLU A 196 -22.10 -17.10 -8.31
CA GLU A 196 -20.89 -16.26 -8.32
C GLU A 196 -19.93 -16.61 -7.19
N GLU A 197 -20.43 -17.13 -6.07
CA GLU A 197 -19.61 -17.53 -4.91
C GLU A 197 -18.75 -18.76 -5.19
N GLU A 198 -19.14 -19.57 -6.18
CA GLU A 198 -18.42 -20.78 -6.61
C GLU A 198 -17.39 -20.48 -7.70
N LYS A 199 -17.35 -19.25 -8.22
CA LYS A 199 -16.41 -18.86 -9.28
C LYS A 199 -15.04 -18.58 -8.70
N THR A 200 -14.02 -19.20 -9.29
CA THR A 200 -12.62 -18.88 -9.03
C THR A 200 -12.34 -17.45 -9.48
N LYS A 201 -11.71 -16.67 -8.62
CA LYS A 201 -11.47 -15.26 -8.87
C LYS A 201 -10.07 -15.01 -9.40
N LEU A 202 -9.84 -13.82 -9.95
CA LEU A 202 -8.56 -13.44 -10.51
C LEU A 202 -7.43 -13.48 -9.46
N CYS A 203 -7.73 -13.13 -8.20
CA CYS A 203 -6.76 -13.22 -7.11
C CYS A 203 -6.26 -14.64 -6.86
N ASP A 204 -7.14 -15.64 -6.96
CA ASP A 204 -6.79 -17.04 -6.68
C ASP A 204 -5.82 -17.61 -7.73
N VAL A 205 -5.84 -17.05 -8.94
CA VAL A 205 -4.98 -17.48 -10.05
C VAL A 205 -3.67 -16.69 -10.09
N LEU A 206 -3.72 -15.38 -9.79
CA LEU A 206 -2.61 -14.45 -10.04
C LEU A 206 -1.75 -14.13 -8.82
N SER A 207 -2.14 -14.50 -7.59
CA SER A 207 -1.39 -14.15 -6.35
C SER A 207 0.06 -14.63 -6.32
N ASN A 208 0.42 -15.65 -7.09
CA ASN A 208 1.79 -16.20 -7.17
C ASN A 208 2.25 -16.28 -8.64
N ALA A 209 1.94 -15.26 -9.45
CA ALA A 209 2.28 -15.29 -10.87
C ALA A 209 3.80 -15.23 -11.08
N THR A 210 4.52 -14.44 -10.27
CA THR A 210 5.97 -14.25 -10.37
C THR A 210 6.72 -15.55 -10.09
N GLU A 211 6.35 -16.28 -9.03
CA GLU A 211 6.94 -17.59 -8.68
C GLU A 211 6.68 -18.66 -9.76
N ARG A 212 5.54 -18.57 -10.45
CA ARG A 212 5.12 -19.53 -11.48
C ARG A 212 5.72 -19.22 -12.85
N LEU A 213 6.16 -17.99 -13.06
CA LEU A 213 6.87 -17.55 -14.26
C LEU A 213 8.38 -17.65 -14.01
N GLY A 214 8.93 -18.87 -13.99
CA GLY A 214 10.34 -19.13 -13.68
C GLY A 214 11.40 -18.54 -14.64
N SER A 215 11.00 -17.66 -15.56
CA SER A 215 11.87 -16.85 -16.42
C SER A 215 11.12 -15.56 -16.78
N ASP A 216 10.64 -14.85 -15.78
CA ASP A 216 9.89 -13.62 -15.98
C ASP A 216 10.78 -12.51 -16.52
N LYS A 217 10.23 -11.69 -17.41
CA LYS A 217 10.98 -10.61 -18.07
C LYS A 217 10.28 -9.27 -17.84
N ALA A 218 11.04 -8.20 -17.97
CA ALA A 218 10.55 -6.83 -18.02
C ALA A 218 9.36 -6.65 -18.97
N ALA A 219 8.28 -6.04 -18.48
CA ALA A 219 7.13 -5.68 -19.30
C ALA A 219 7.51 -4.60 -20.32
N THR A 220 7.28 -4.87 -21.61
CA THR A 220 7.48 -3.89 -22.68
C THR A 220 6.15 -3.46 -23.30
N ARG A 221 6.16 -2.33 -24.02
CA ARG A 221 4.98 -1.87 -24.74
C ARG A 221 4.45 -2.89 -25.76
N ARG A 222 5.34 -3.63 -26.43
CA ARG A 222 4.94 -4.71 -27.35
C ARG A 222 4.26 -5.86 -26.63
N ASP A 223 4.69 -6.15 -25.40
CA ASP A 223 4.06 -7.18 -24.60
C ASP A 223 2.64 -6.75 -24.19
N ALA A 224 2.49 -5.52 -23.71
CA ALA A 224 1.20 -4.92 -23.36
C ALA A 224 0.20 -4.91 -24.53
N GLU A 225 0.63 -4.45 -25.71
CA GLU A 225 -0.21 -4.46 -26.93
C GLU A 225 -0.62 -5.89 -27.30
N GLY A 226 0.31 -6.84 -27.18
CA GLY A 226 0.04 -8.23 -27.46
C GLY A 226 -0.95 -8.90 -26.50
N VAL A 227 -0.90 -8.54 -25.22
CA VAL A 227 -1.85 -9.00 -24.19
C VAL A 227 -3.23 -8.39 -24.43
N ALA A 228 -3.31 -7.08 -24.72
CA ALA A 228 -4.56 -6.40 -25.02
C ALA A 228 -5.25 -6.98 -26.27
N VAL A 229 -4.49 -7.30 -27.32
CA VAL A 229 -5.04 -7.96 -28.52
C VAL A 229 -5.58 -9.37 -28.21
N ALA A 230 -4.93 -10.11 -27.32
CA ALA A 230 -5.39 -11.44 -26.93
C ALA A 230 -6.69 -11.39 -26.10
N GLU A 231 -6.77 -10.45 -25.15
CA GLU A 231 -7.97 -10.18 -24.36
C GLU A 231 -9.13 -9.80 -25.30
N LEU A 232 -8.92 -8.82 -26.17
CA LEU A 232 -9.94 -8.31 -27.10
C LEU A 232 -10.48 -9.39 -28.05
N ARG A 233 -9.60 -10.26 -28.56
CA ARG A 233 -10.00 -11.34 -29.49
C ARG A 233 -10.87 -12.40 -28.83
N ASN A 234 -10.73 -12.57 -27.52
CA ASN A 234 -11.44 -13.58 -26.76
C ASN A 234 -12.53 -12.98 -25.85
N ASP A 235 -12.78 -11.69 -26.01
CA ASP A 235 -13.85 -10.97 -25.34
C ASP A 235 -15.12 -10.91 -26.23
N PRO A 236 -16.28 -11.39 -25.76
CA PRO A 236 -17.52 -11.37 -26.53
C PRO A 236 -18.09 -9.95 -26.75
N THR A 237 -17.66 -8.96 -25.94
CA THR A 237 -18.09 -7.56 -26.05
C THR A 237 -17.11 -6.69 -26.83
N LEU A 238 -15.96 -7.26 -27.23
CA LEU A 238 -14.83 -6.54 -27.83
C LEU A 238 -14.39 -5.33 -27.00
N THR A 239 -14.39 -5.46 -25.68
CA THR A 239 -13.89 -4.40 -24.78
C THR A 239 -12.70 -4.88 -23.97
N THR A 240 -11.75 -3.99 -23.73
CA THR A 240 -10.64 -4.23 -22.78
C THR A 240 -11.09 -3.78 -21.40
N HIS A 241 -10.88 -4.60 -20.38
CA HIS A 241 -11.28 -4.23 -19.02
C HIS A 241 -10.33 -3.17 -18.46
N PRO A 242 -10.85 -2.02 -17.96
CA PRO A 242 -10.01 -0.91 -17.51
C PRO A 242 -9.15 -1.22 -16.27
N ALA A 243 -9.48 -2.28 -15.52
CA ALA A 243 -8.69 -2.81 -14.41
C ALA A 243 -8.21 -4.26 -14.65
N GLY A 244 -8.34 -4.76 -15.88
CA GLY A 244 -7.98 -6.12 -16.23
C GLY A 244 -6.49 -6.34 -16.44
N VAL A 245 -6.16 -7.56 -16.86
CA VAL A 245 -4.78 -8.02 -17.07
C VAL A 245 -4.03 -7.14 -18.08
N SER A 246 -4.70 -6.73 -19.17
CA SER A 246 -4.09 -5.87 -20.19
C SER A 246 -3.74 -4.47 -19.67
N ALA A 247 -4.58 -3.91 -18.79
CA ALA A 247 -4.37 -2.59 -18.20
C ALA A 247 -3.16 -2.57 -17.28
N SER A 248 -3.00 -3.60 -16.45
CA SER A 248 -1.85 -3.73 -15.53
C SER A 248 -0.53 -3.91 -16.28
N VAL A 249 -0.48 -4.78 -17.29
CA VAL A 249 0.74 -4.96 -18.12
C VAL A 249 1.07 -3.68 -18.89
N THR A 250 0.04 -2.93 -19.34
CA THR A 250 0.23 -1.61 -19.96
C THR A 250 0.80 -0.59 -18.98
N ALA A 251 0.31 -0.57 -17.73
CA ALA A 251 0.83 0.32 -16.70
C ALA A 251 2.30 0.00 -16.38
N ALA A 252 2.63 -1.29 -16.21
CA ALA A 252 4.00 -1.75 -16.00
C ALA A 252 4.94 -1.33 -17.14
N ALA A 253 4.55 -1.57 -18.40
CA ALA A 253 5.32 -1.15 -19.56
C ALA A 253 5.55 0.37 -19.62
N ARG A 254 4.54 1.17 -19.26
CA ARG A 254 4.65 2.64 -19.22
C ARG A 254 5.61 3.13 -18.14
N LEU A 255 5.62 2.48 -16.97
CA LEU A 255 6.54 2.80 -15.88
C LEU A 255 7.98 2.43 -16.28
N ASN A 256 8.17 1.29 -16.95
CA ASN A 256 9.49 0.89 -17.47
C ASN A 256 10.03 1.87 -18.51
N ASP A 257 9.18 2.38 -19.40
CA ASP A 257 9.53 3.41 -20.39
C ASP A 257 9.91 4.76 -19.73
N GLN A 258 9.41 5.05 -18.51
CA GLN A 258 9.76 6.26 -17.75
C GLN A 258 11.07 6.11 -17.00
N ILE A 259 11.36 4.91 -16.49
CA ILE A 259 12.62 4.59 -15.79
C ILE A 259 13.79 4.49 -16.79
N SER A 260 13.52 4.13 -18.05
CA SER A 260 14.54 3.97 -19.10
C SER A 260 14.96 5.27 -19.80
N LYS A 261 14.46 6.44 -19.39
CA LYS A 261 14.73 7.76 -20.00
C LYS A 261 15.50 8.67 -19.04
#